data_AF-A0A9X1MUC0-F1
#
_entry.id   AF-A0A9X1MUC0-F1
#
_cell.length_a   1.000
_cell.length_b   1.000
_cell.length_c   1.000
_cell.angle_alpha   90.00
_cell.angle_beta   90.00
_cell.angle_gamma   90.00
#
_symmetry.space_group_name_H-M   'P 1'
#
loop_
_entity.id
_entity.type
_entity.pdbx_description
1 polymer ?
#
loop_
_entity_poly.entity_id
_entity_poly.type
_entity_poly.pdbx_seq_one_letter_code
_entity_poly.pdbx_strand_id
1 'polypeptide(L)'
;MLTIVIIVALRLVIGWHFFMEGSKKIKSGEFSSAGFLRNAKGPFADYFRNLSDDPNGRKRLDRDYVLGWWDYYGKQANAQFGFDAAGQEKVGNLYKIYAQRLTSYMNDIAEDRKEYFLEVERLAKARARADSDDLQYELDRLDKKDKELFGKLQKWTKDIKQLQDEYVEDLNRLGRAAGATSTFSAPDPNQSRIDVVVTYVTFGSGVLLILGLFTRIAALAAAGFLLQVMAAQFPGSYGAEPVYYQSVEFTALLLLAAIGAGKFAGLDFILGAMCRRCCAQATSPNEGE
;
A
#
# COMPACT_ATOMS: atom_id res chain seq x y z
N MET A 1 18.66 8.56 -34.09
CA MET A 1 19.42 8.05 -32.93
C MET A 1 19.05 8.76 -31.63
N LEU A 2 19.16 10.08 -31.55
CA LEU A 2 18.84 10.84 -30.32
C LEU A 2 17.44 10.55 -29.74
N THR A 3 16.39 10.54 -30.58
CA THR A 3 15.02 10.23 -30.16
C THR A 3 14.90 8.88 -29.47
N ILE A 4 15.55 7.84 -30.01
CA ILE A 4 15.54 6.49 -29.45
C ILE A 4 16.24 6.48 -28.09
N VAL A 5 17.39 7.13 -27.98
CA VAL A 5 18.14 7.24 -26.73
C VAL A 5 17.30 7.92 -25.65
N ILE A 6 16.62 9.02 -25.98
CA ILE A 6 15.77 9.75 -25.03
C ILE A 6 14.55 8.91 -24.60
N ILE A 7 13.90 8.21 -25.54
CA ILE A 7 12.75 7.34 -25.22
C ILE A 7 13.17 6.19 -24.30
N VAL A 8 14.32 5.57 -24.57
CA VAL A 8 14.87 4.50 -23.72
C VAL A 8 15.25 5.06 -22.34
N ALA A 9 15.91 6.22 -22.29
CA ALA A 9 16.25 6.88 -21.04
C ALA A 9 15.00 7.22 -20.20
N LEU A 10 13.97 7.81 -20.82
CA LEU A 10 12.70 8.12 -20.17
C LEU A 10 12.04 6.85 -19.60
N ARG A 11 12.03 5.75 -20.37
CA ARG A 11 11.52 4.46 -19.91
C ARG A 11 12.28 3.94 -18.69
N LEU A 12 13.62 4.00 -18.73
CA LEU A 12 14.45 3.53 -17.62
C LEU A 12 14.28 4.38 -16.37
N VAL A 13 14.18 5.71 -16.50
CA VAL A 13 13.97 6.64 -15.38
C VAL A 13 12.62 6.38 -14.71
N ILE A 14 11.54 6.30 -15.48
CA ILE A 14 10.19 6.03 -14.93
C ILE A 14 10.13 4.62 -14.34
N GLY A 15 10.68 3.63 -15.05
CA GLY A 15 10.76 2.25 -14.54
C GLY A 15 11.53 2.16 -13.22
N TRP A 16 12.65 2.89 -13.11
CA TRP A 16 13.42 2.99 -11.88
C TRP A 16 12.64 3.63 -10.74
N HIS A 17 11.91 4.72 -10.99
CA HIS A 17 11.07 5.37 -10.00
C HIS A 17 10.01 4.41 -9.44
N PHE A 18 9.24 3.76 -10.31
CA PHE A 18 8.23 2.77 -9.93
C PHE A 18 8.84 1.56 -9.18
N PHE A 19 9.98 1.05 -9.64
CA PHE A 19 10.69 -0.04 -8.99
C PHE A 19 11.13 0.33 -7.57
N MET A 20 11.67 1.52 -7.37
CA MET A 20 12.09 2.00 -6.06
C MET A 20 10.89 2.19 -5.13
N GLU A 21 9.81 2.78 -5.63
CA GLU A 21 8.56 2.96 -4.87
C GLU A 21 7.92 1.63 -4.46
N GLY A 22 7.90 0.63 -5.34
CA GLY A 22 7.41 -0.70 -5.02
C GLY A 22 8.35 -1.46 -4.07
N SER A 23 9.67 -1.37 -4.28
CA SER A 23 10.66 -2.03 -3.45
C SER A 23 10.64 -1.55 -2.00
N LYS A 24 10.43 -0.25 -1.77
CA LYS A 24 10.24 0.29 -0.42
C LYS A 24 9.06 -0.38 0.29
N LYS A 25 7.94 -0.55 -0.41
CA LYS A 25 6.71 -1.14 0.14
C LYS A 25 6.93 -2.61 0.50
N ILE A 26 7.55 -3.38 -0.41
CA ILE A 26 7.91 -4.79 -0.17
C ILE A 26 8.85 -4.93 1.03
N LYS A 27 9.92 -4.11 1.09
CA LYS A 27 10.90 -4.16 2.18
C LYS A 27 10.32 -3.79 3.52
N SER A 28 9.41 -2.80 3.55
CA SER A 28 8.78 -2.37 4.79
C SER A 28 7.80 -3.39 5.34
N GLY A 29 7.11 -4.17 4.49
CA GLY A 29 6.04 -5.09 4.91
C GLY A 29 4.79 -4.42 5.51
N GLU A 30 4.86 -3.11 5.80
CA GLU A 30 3.88 -2.35 6.59
C GLU A 30 3.18 -1.25 5.77
N PHE A 31 3.35 -1.25 4.45
CA PHE A 31 2.71 -0.24 3.61
C PHE A 31 1.18 -0.32 3.72
N SER A 32 0.54 0.83 3.96
CA SER A 32 -0.92 0.97 3.94
C SER A 32 -1.36 2.22 3.18
N SER A 33 -2.32 2.02 2.28
CA SER A 33 -3.02 3.04 1.51
C SER A 33 -4.19 3.67 2.29
N ALA A 34 -4.53 3.17 3.48
CA ALA A 34 -5.70 3.61 4.25
C ALA A 34 -5.73 5.14 4.48
N GLY A 35 -4.59 5.74 4.83
CA GLY A 35 -4.50 7.19 5.01
C GLY A 35 -4.75 7.97 3.72
N PHE A 36 -4.18 7.49 2.60
CA PHE A 36 -4.38 8.08 1.27
C PHE A 36 -5.85 7.99 0.83
N LEU A 37 -6.46 6.81 0.96
CA LEU A 37 -7.85 6.53 0.60
C LEU A 37 -8.84 7.33 1.45
N ARG A 38 -8.59 7.44 2.76
CA ARG A 38 -9.42 8.26 3.67
C ARG A 38 -9.40 9.73 3.26
N ASN A 39 -8.22 10.24 2.88
CA ASN A 39 -8.03 11.64 2.52
C ASN A 39 -8.44 11.96 1.07
N ALA A 40 -9.13 11.07 0.36
CA ALA A 40 -9.59 11.34 -1.00
C ALA A 40 -10.51 12.58 -1.06
N LYS A 41 -10.37 13.38 -2.12
CA LYS A 41 -11.07 14.64 -2.36
C LYS A 41 -11.66 14.69 -3.77
N GLY A 42 -12.83 15.31 -3.88
CA GLY A 42 -13.56 15.48 -5.14
C GLY A 42 -14.69 14.48 -5.37
N PRO A 43 -15.22 14.39 -6.61
CA PRO A 43 -16.45 13.67 -6.92
C PRO A 43 -16.36 12.15 -6.69
N PHE A 44 -15.14 11.59 -6.68
CA PHE A 44 -14.90 10.16 -6.46
C PHE A 44 -14.47 9.84 -5.02
N ALA A 45 -14.47 10.81 -4.11
CA ALA A 45 -13.90 10.64 -2.77
C ALA A 45 -14.54 9.49 -2.00
N ASP A 46 -15.86 9.33 -2.06
CA ASP A 46 -16.55 8.28 -1.33
C ASP A 46 -16.24 6.88 -1.88
N TYR A 47 -16.06 6.74 -3.19
CA TYR A 47 -15.56 5.50 -3.79
C TYR A 47 -14.21 5.10 -3.19
N PHE A 48 -13.24 6.03 -3.16
CA PHE A 48 -11.91 5.76 -2.61
C PHE A 48 -11.93 5.55 -1.09
N ARG A 49 -12.77 6.25 -0.34
CA ARG A 49 -12.88 6.03 1.12
C ARG A 49 -13.46 4.66 1.46
N ASN A 50 -14.40 4.17 0.64
CA ASN A 50 -15.04 2.86 0.81
C ASN A 50 -14.16 1.68 0.40
N LEU A 51 -13.04 1.95 -0.26
CA LEU A 51 -12.02 0.94 -0.58
C LEU A 51 -11.19 0.53 0.65
N SER A 52 -11.20 1.31 1.73
CA SER A 52 -10.48 0.98 2.96
C SER A 52 -11.27 -0.02 3.82
N ASP A 53 -10.63 -1.10 4.27
CA ASP A 53 -11.25 -2.13 5.10
C ASP A 53 -11.53 -1.68 6.55
N ASP A 54 -10.75 -0.72 7.06
CA ASP A 54 -10.90 -0.16 8.41
C ASP A 54 -10.61 1.35 8.45
N PRO A 55 -11.40 2.19 7.76
CA PRO A 55 -11.11 3.62 7.56
C PRO A 55 -11.12 4.42 8.87
N ASN A 56 -11.81 3.90 9.90
CA ASN A 56 -12.01 4.56 11.19
C ASN A 56 -11.31 3.84 12.35
N GLY A 57 -10.58 2.75 12.09
CA GLY A 57 -9.85 2.03 13.13
C GLY A 57 -10.70 1.16 14.06
N ARG A 58 -11.89 0.73 13.65
CA ARG A 58 -12.76 -0.11 14.49
C ARG A 58 -12.12 -1.45 14.84
N LYS A 59 -11.35 -2.05 13.94
CA LYS A 59 -10.61 -3.29 14.22
C LYS A 59 -9.30 -2.97 14.93
N ARG A 60 -8.57 -1.97 14.45
CA ARG A 60 -7.24 -1.58 14.98
C ARG A 60 -7.29 -1.02 16.41
N LEU A 61 -8.44 -0.51 16.84
CA LEU A 61 -8.68 -0.03 18.21
C LEU A 61 -9.55 -0.96 19.05
N ASP A 62 -9.85 -2.16 18.54
CA ASP A 62 -10.55 -3.20 19.30
C ASP A 62 -9.53 -4.06 20.04
N ARG A 63 -9.64 -4.09 21.38
CA ARG A 63 -8.68 -4.80 22.24
C ARG A 63 -8.62 -6.29 21.90
N ASP A 64 -9.76 -6.94 21.77
CA ASP A 64 -9.83 -8.40 21.64
C ASP A 64 -9.35 -8.83 20.25
N TYR A 65 -9.65 -8.05 19.21
CA TYR A 65 -9.08 -8.20 17.88
C TYR A 65 -7.55 -8.13 17.90
N VAL A 66 -6.98 -7.10 18.53
CA VAL A 66 -5.51 -6.94 18.61
C VAL A 66 -4.87 -8.08 19.41
N LEU A 67 -5.46 -8.46 20.56
CA LEU A 67 -4.96 -9.56 21.38
C LEU A 67 -5.02 -10.90 20.66
N GLY A 68 -6.07 -11.16 19.86
CA GLY A 68 -6.17 -12.37 19.05
C GLY A 68 -5.00 -12.50 18.06
N TRP A 69 -4.57 -11.39 17.46
CA TRP A 69 -3.40 -11.38 16.59
C TRP A 69 -2.09 -11.56 17.35
N TRP A 70 -1.94 -10.97 18.54
CA TRP A 70 -0.75 -11.15 19.35
C TRP A 70 -0.60 -12.58 19.87
N ASP A 71 -1.71 -13.23 20.26
CA ASP A 71 -1.74 -14.65 20.58
C ASP A 71 -1.31 -15.50 19.37
N TYR A 72 -1.80 -15.18 18.17
CA TYR A 72 -1.37 -15.81 16.93
C TYR A 72 0.14 -15.64 16.68
N TYR A 73 0.71 -14.45 16.90
CA TYR A 73 2.15 -14.21 16.76
C TYR A 73 2.98 -15.06 17.72
N GLY A 74 2.56 -15.17 18.98
CA GLY A 74 3.22 -16.05 19.95
C GLY A 74 3.24 -17.50 19.48
N LYS A 75 2.11 -17.99 18.93
CA LYS A 75 2.02 -19.35 18.36
C LYS A 75 2.92 -19.55 17.14
N GLN A 76 2.99 -18.56 16.24
CA GLN A 76 3.88 -18.62 15.08
C GLN A 76 5.35 -18.59 15.47
N ALA A 77 5.73 -17.74 16.44
CA ALA A 77 7.09 -17.71 16.97
C ALA A 77 7.46 -19.04 17.64
N ASN A 78 6.55 -19.63 18.43
CA ASN A 78 6.73 -20.97 19.00
C ASN A 78 7.03 -22.02 17.93
N ALA A 79 6.24 -22.03 16.85
CA ALA A 79 6.41 -22.96 15.75
C ALA A 79 7.70 -22.72 14.95
N GLN A 80 8.03 -21.47 14.65
CA GLN A 80 9.22 -21.09 13.88
C GLN A 80 10.52 -21.40 14.63
N PHE A 81 10.56 -21.14 15.94
CA PHE A 81 11.76 -21.35 16.77
C PHE A 81 11.83 -22.75 17.40
N GLY A 82 10.76 -23.54 17.36
CA GLY A 82 10.74 -24.89 17.92
C GLY A 82 10.91 -24.94 19.44
N PHE A 83 10.30 -23.98 20.15
CA PHE A 83 10.45 -23.91 21.61
C PHE A 83 9.90 -25.17 22.32
N ASP A 84 10.67 -25.62 23.32
CA ASP A 84 10.25 -26.65 24.27
C ASP A 84 9.19 -26.13 25.26
N ALA A 85 8.75 -26.96 26.20
CA ALA A 85 7.72 -26.58 27.18
C ALA A 85 8.11 -25.33 27.99
N ALA A 86 9.39 -25.19 28.36
CA ALA A 86 9.88 -24.03 29.10
C ALA A 86 9.90 -22.76 28.24
N GLY A 87 10.28 -22.86 26.96
CA GLY A 87 10.21 -21.75 26.00
C GLY A 87 8.77 -21.32 25.72
N GLN A 88 7.84 -22.26 25.57
CA GLN A 88 6.41 -21.99 25.38
C GLN A 88 5.81 -21.27 26.59
N GLU A 89 6.20 -21.65 27.81
CA GLU A 89 5.80 -20.96 29.03
C GLU A 89 6.31 -19.50 29.05
N LYS A 90 7.57 -19.26 28.64
CA LYS A 90 8.11 -17.90 28.51
C LYS A 90 7.32 -17.05 27.52
N VAL A 91 6.96 -17.61 26.37
CA VAL A 91 6.11 -16.93 25.37
C VAL A 91 4.72 -16.62 25.93
N GLY A 92 4.10 -17.56 26.65
CA GLY A 92 2.81 -17.33 27.30
C GLY A 92 2.85 -16.25 28.38
N ASN A 93 3.93 -16.20 29.17
CA ASN A 93 4.15 -15.13 30.15
C ASN A 93 4.38 -13.78 29.49
N LEU A 94 5.14 -13.74 28.39
CA LEU A 94 5.34 -12.54 27.60
C LEU A 94 4.01 -12.00 27.04
N TYR A 95 3.18 -12.88 26.46
CA TYR A 95 1.85 -12.52 25.99
C TYR A 95 1.00 -11.88 27.11
N LYS A 96 0.98 -12.45 28.31
CA LYS A 96 0.22 -11.89 29.45
C LYS A 96 0.68 -10.48 29.81
N ILE A 97 1.99 -10.24 29.84
CA ILE A 97 2.57 -8.92 30.14
C ILE A 97 2.09 -7.89 29.11
N TYR A 98 2.26 -8.20 27.82
CA TYR A 98 1.86 -7.27 26.75
C TYR A 98 0.34 -7.11 26.66
N ALA A 99 -0.43 -8.17 26.90
CA ALA A 99 -1.88 -8.08 26.95
C ALA A 99 -2.37 -7.15 28.07
N GLN A 100 -1.72 -7.18 29.22
CA GLN A 100 -2.01 -6.25 30.32
C GLN A 100 -1.61 -4.82 29.96
N ARG A 101 -0.45 -4.60 29.32
CA ARG A 101 -0.02 -3.28 28.83
C ARG A 101 -1.01 -2.70 27.83
N LEU A 102 -1.44 -3.49 26.85
CA LEU A 102 -2.46 -3.08 25.87
C LEU A 102 -3.79 -2.77 26.55
N THR A 103 -4.23 -3.62 27.49
CA THR A 103 -5.48 -3.42 28.22
C THR A 103 -5.45 -2.12 29.03
N SER A 104 -4.34 -1.83 29.71
CA SER A 104 -4.14 -0.58 30.43
C SER A 104 -4.24 0.61 29.48
N TYR A 105 -3.48 0.58 28.38
CA TYR A 105 -3.50 1.63 27.37
C TYR A 105 -4.91 1.85 26.78
N MET A 106 -5.62 0.77 26.46
CA MET A 106 -6.99 0.83 25.93
C MET A 106 -8.02 1.38 26.93
N ASN A 107 -7.76 1.23 28.22
CA ASN A 107 -8.55 1.85 29.29
C ASN A 107 -8.22 3.34 29.41
N ASP A 108 -6.94 3.70 29.32
CA ASP A 108 -6.49 5.10 29.40
C ASP A 108 -7.10 5.96 28.28
N ILE A 109 -7.28 5.39 27.09
CA ILE A 109 -7.91 6.07 25.95
C ILE A 109 -9.42 5.82 25.82
N ALA A 110 -10.07 5.15 26.78
CA ALA A 110 -11.43 4.63 26.58
C ALA A 110 -12.47 5.73 26.33
N GLU A 111 -12.43 6.81 27.10
CA GLU A 111 -13.35 7.94 26.95
C GLU A 111 -13.09 8.69 25.65
N ASP A 112 -11.84 9.05 25.37
CA ASP A 112 -11.46 9.72 24.12
C ASP A 112 -11.82 8.89 22.88
N ARG A 113 -11.63 7.57 22.94
CA ARG A 113 -11.99 6.63 21.86
C ARG A 113 -13.50 6.58 21.65
N LYS A 114 -14.29 6.59 22.73
CA LYS A 114 -15.75 6.63 22.66
C LYS A 114 -16.24 7.93 22.03
N GLU A 115 -15.69 9.07 22.47
CA GLU A 115 -15.98 10.37 21.87
C GLU A 115 -15.60 10.39 20.38
N TYR A 116 -14.40 9.91 20.04
CA TYR A 116 -13.95 9.80 18.65
C TYR A 116 -14.95 9.05 17.75
N PHE A 117 -15.47 7.89 18.18
CA PHE A 117 -16.44 7.15 17.37
C PHE A 117 -17.78 7.88 17.22
N LEU A 118 -18.20 8.65 18.23
CA LEU A 118 -19.38 9.52 18.14
C LEU A 118 -19.14 10.67 17.16
N GLU A 119 -17.96 11.29 17.19
CA GLU A 119 -17.58 12.35 16.26
C GLU A 119 -17.48 11.86 14.82
N VAL A 120 -16.94 10.66 14.59
CA VAL A 120 -16.94 10.00 13.27
C VAL A 120 -18.37 9.83 12.75
N GLU A 121 -19.31 9.37 13.58
CA GLU A 121 -20.70 9.20 13.18
C GLU A 121 -21.38 10.55 12.88
N ARG A 122 -21.14 11.56 13.72
CA ARG A 122 -21.63 12.93 13.49
C ARG A 122 -21.11 13.51 12.18
N LEU A 123 -19.82 13.32 11.90
CA LEU A 123 -19.19 13.81 10.68
C LEU A 123 -19.77 13.13 9.43
N ALA A 124 -20.01 11.82 9.48
CA ALA A 124 -20.67 11.09 8.40
C ALA A 124 -22.09 11.62 8.13
N LYS A 125 -22.88 11.88 9.18
CA LYS A 125 -24.22 12.47 9.04
C LYS A 125 -24.17 13.90 8.50
N ALA A 126 -23.18 14.70 8.91
CA ALA A 126 -23.02 16.07 8.41
C ALA A 126 -22.68 16.10 6.92
N ARG A 127 -21.81 15.19 6.45
CA ARG A 127 -21.51 15.02 5.01
C ARG A 127 -22.75 14.67 4.20
N ALA A 128 -23.60 13.79 4.71
CA ALA A 128 -24.83 13.39 4.03
C ALA A 128 -25.89 14.51 3.94
N ARG A 129 -25.76 15.59 4.71
CA ARG A 129 -26.70 16.72 4.76
C ARG A 129 -26.18 17.98 4.09
N ALA A 130 -24.93 17.98 3.60
CA ALA A 130 -24.31 19.14 2.99
C ALA A 130 -24.92 19.41 1.60
N ASP A 131 -26.09 20.04 1.59
CA ASP A 131 -26.85 20.42 0.41
C ASP A 131 -27.33 21.87 0.60
N SER A 132 -26.42 22.86 0.46
CA SER A 132 -26.78 24.29 0.47
C SER A 132 -25.64 25.23 0.05
N ASP A 133 -26.03 26.43 -0.42
CA ASP A 133 -25.24 27.51 -1.05
C ASP A 133 -23.98 28.03 -0.32
N ASP A 134 -23.77 27.76 0.98
CA ASP A 134 -22.54 28.18 1.72
C ASP A 134 -21.52 27.03 1.85
N LEU A 135 -21.31 26.34 0.71
CA LEU A 135 -20.64 25.04 0.65
C LEU A 135 -19.19 25.09 1.17
N GLN A 136 -18.48 26.19 0.96
CA GLN A 136 -17.03 26.25 1.25
C GLN A 136 -16.74 26.24 2.76
N TYR A 137 -17.33 27.14 3.55
CA TYR A 137 -17.08 27.19 5.00
C TYR A 137 -17.47 25.89 5.71
N GLU A 138 -18.57 25.27 5.28
CA GLU A 138 -18.98 23.95 5.78
C GLU A 138 -17.97 22.85 5.40
N LEU A 139 -17.47 22.84 4.16
CA LEU A 139 -16.44 21.90 3.70
C LEU A 139 -15.10 22.09 4.45
N ASP A 140 -14.68 23.34 4.71
CA ASP A 140 -13.51 23.68 5.55
C ASP A 140 -13.64 23.07 6.95
N ARG A 141 -14.81 23.24 7.58
CA ARG A 141 -15.06 22.71 8.92
C ARG A 141 -15.04 21.18 8.92
N LEU A 142 -15.65 20.55 7.93
CA LEU A 142 -15.67 19.10 7.78
C LEU A 142 -14.26 18.54 7.54
N ASP A 143 -13.45 19.18 6.69
CA ASP A 143 -12.06 18.78 6.43
C ASP A 143 -11.20 18.90 7.68
N LYS A 144 -11.28 20.04 8.38
CA LYS A 144 -10.54 20.26 9.63
C LYS A 144 -10.87 19.20 10.67
N LYS A 145 -12.17 18.88 10.83
CA LYS A 145 -12.59 17.84 11.78
C LYS A 145 -12.11 16.45 11.35
N ASP A 146 -12.10 16.16 10.05
CA ASP A 146 -11.62 14.87 9.55
C ASP A 146 -10.12 14.68 9.78
N LYS A 147 -9.32 15.74 9.60
CA LYS A 147 -7.88 15.78 9.93
C LYS A 147 -7.63 15.59 11.42
N GLU A 148 -8.42 16.23 12.28
CA GLU A 148 -8.35 16.08 13.73
C GLU A 148 -8.60 14.62 14.16
N LEU A 149 -9.69 14.03 13.68
CA LEU A 149 -10.04 12.63 13.96
C LEU A 149 -8.98 11.67 13.45
N PHE A 150 -8.47 11.89 12.23
CA PHE A 150 -7.40 11.06 11.68
C PHE A 150 -6.11 11.18 12.48
N GLY A 151 -5.77 12.37 12.99
CA GLY A 151 -4.63 12.57 13.88
C GLY A 151 -4.75 11.78 15.19
N LYS A 152 -5.93 11.76 15.82
CA LYS A 152 -6.22 10.92 17.01
C LYS A 152 -6.04 9.43 16.68
N LEU A 153 -6.65 8.96 15.59
CA LEU A 153 -6.52 7.58 15.13
C LEU A 153 -5.06 7.19 14.90
N GLN A 154 -4.30 7.99 14.15
CA GLN A 154 -2.90 7.74 13.84
C GLN A 154 -2.05 7.61 15.10
N LYS A 155 -2.24 8.53 16.06
CA LYS A 155 -1.57 8.47 17.36
C LYS A 155 -1.82 7.14 18.06
N TRP A 156 -3.09 6.76 18.24
CA TRP A 156 -3.42 5.52 18.94
C TRP A 156 -2.94 4.26 18.21
N THR A 157 -3.08 4.21 16.89
CA THR A 157 -2.58 3.06 16.11
C THR A 157 -1.06 2.96 16.16
N LYS A 158 -0.35 4.09 16.25
CA LYS A 158 1.11 4.12 16.40
C LYS A 158 1.54 3.60 17.77
N ASP A 159 0.85 4.00 18.84
CA ASP A 159 1.14 3.52 20.20
C ASP A 159 0.89 2.00 20.31
N ILE A 160 -0.21 1.50 19.75
CA ILE A 160 -0.52 0.05 19.69
C ILE A 160 0.53 -0.69 18.87
N LYS A 161 0.94 -0.13 17.72
CA LYS A 161 2.01 -0.70 16.88
C LYS A 161 3.33 -0.76 17.63
N GLN A 162 3.68 0.27 18.40
CA GLN A 162 4.89 0.25 19.23
C GLN A 162 4.85 -0.89 20.26
N LEU A 163 3.72 -1.09 20.94
CA LEU A 163 3.56 -2.22 21.86
C LEU A 163 3.70 -3.57 21.15
N GLN A 164 3.16 -3.68 19.94
CA GLN A 164 3.31 -4.89 19.11
C GLN A 164 4.78 -5.12 18.71
N ASP A 165 5.50 -4.07 18.31
CA ASP A 165 6.89 -4.18 17.87
C ASP A 165 7.80 -4.58 19.03
N GLU A 166 7.56 -4.02 20.22
CA GLU A 166 8.23 -4.43 21.45
C GLU A 166 7.94 -5.91 21.78
N TYR A 167 6.69 -6.36 21.66
CA TYR A 167 6.31 -7.75 21.87
C TYR A 167 7.02 -8.70 20.90
N VAL A 168 7.01 -8.37 19.60
CA VAL A 168 7.65 -9.16 18.55
C VAL A 168 9.16 -9.20 18.70
N GLU A 169 9.78 -8.08 19.11
CA GLU A 169 11.21 -8.05 19.40
C GLU A 169 11.56 -8.92 20.61
N ASP A 170 10.75 -8.93 21.67
CA ASP A 170 10.96 -9.81 22.81
C ASP A 170 10.77 -11.30 22.45
N LEU A 171 9.84 -11.63 21.55
CA LEU A 171 9.75 -12.99 20.97
C LEU A 171 11.03 -13.34 20.21
N ASN A 172 11.56 -12.43 19.39
CA ASN A 172 12.81 -12.62 18.66
C ASN A 172 14.02 -12.76 19.59
N ARG A 173 14.05 -12.07 20.74
CA ARG A 173 15.07 -12.26 21.78
C ARG A 173 15.04 -13.66 22.36
N LEU A 174 13.85 -14.20 22.65
CA LEU A 174 13.70 -15.59 23.06
C LEU A 174 14.21 -16.55 21.98
N GLY A 175 13.89 -16.29 20.71
CA GLY A 175 14.37 -17.08 19.58
C GLY A 175 15.90 -17.09 19.51
N ARG A 176 16.54 -15.92 19.57
CA ARG A 176 18.01 -15.80 19.56
C ARG A 176 18.66 -16.49 20.76
N ALA A 177 18.06 -16.40 21.95
CA ALA A 177 18.53 -17.10 23.14
C ALA A 177 18.41 -18.63 23.01
N ALA A 178 17.47 -19.13 22.21
CA ALA A 178 17.33 -20.53 21.86
C ALA A 178 18.18 -20.96 20.64
N GLY A 179 19.01 -20.07 20.09
CA GLY A 179 19.90 -20.36 18.96
C GLY A 179 19.30 -20.12 17.57
N ALA A 180 18.14 -19.46 17.47
CA ALA A 180 17.54 -19.14 16.17
C ALA A 180 18.41 -18.13 15.39
N THR A 181 18.67 -18.44 14.12
CA THR A 181 19.37 -17.55 13.17
C THR A 181 18.43 -16.67 12.36
N SER A 182 17.14 -17.01 12.34
CA SER A 182 16.08 -16.24 11.67
C SER A 182 15.33 -15.36 12.66
N THR A 183 14.73 -14.28 12.14
CA THR A 183 13.80 -13.44 12.90
C THR A 183 12.36 -13.77 12.49
N PHE A 184 11.48 -13.82 13.47
CA PHE A 184 10.04 -13.79 13.27
C PHE A 184 9.61 -12.37 12.85
N SER A 185 8.79 -12.30 11.82
CA SER A 185 8.19 -11.07 11.31
C SER A 185 6.67 -11.17 11.48
N ALA A 186 6.08 -10.20 12.16
CA ALA A 186 4.64 -10.15 12.35
C ALA A 186 3.96 -9.63 11.08
N PRO A 187 3.03 -10.39 10.48
CA PRO A 187 2.23 -9.88 9.37
C PRO A 187 1.31 -8.75 9.83
N ASP A 188 1.06 -7.73 9.00
CA ASP A 188 0.07 -6.69 9.33
C ASP A 188 -1.35 -7.26 9.18
N PRO A 189 -2.13 -7.36 10.27
CA PRO A 189 -3.46 -7.95 10.24
C PRO A 189 -4.50 -7.09 9.54
N ASN A 190 -4.13 -5.86 9.19
CA ASN A 190 -5.00 -4.91 8.53
C ASN A 190 -4.47 -4.53 7.15
N GLN A 191 -3.57 -5.33 6.58
CA GLN A 191 -3.12 -5.18 5.21
C GLN A 191 -4.32 -5.38 4.28
N SER A 192 -4.73 -4.32 3.60
CA SER A 192 -5.84 -4.41 2.67
C SER A 192 -5.40 -5.07 1.37
N ARG A 193 -6.36 -5.64 0.62
CA ARG A 193 -6.10 -6.14 -0.75
C ARG A 193 -5.50 -5.06 -1.64
N ILE A 194 -5.85 -3.80 -1.39
CA ILE A 194 -5.39 -2.66 -2.17
C ILE A 194 -3.92 -2.38 -1.88
N ASP A 195 -3.48 -2.53 -0.64
CA ASP A 195 -2.06 -2.34 -0.28
C ASP A 195 -1.17 -3.32 -1.06
N VAL A 196 -1.64 -4.56 -1.18
CA VAL A 196 -0.99 -5.61 -1.97
C VAL A 196 -1.00 -5.25 -3.46
N VAL A 197 -2.15 -4.89 -4.02
CA VAL A 197 -2.27 -4.50 -5.43
C VAL A 197 -1.37 -3.31 -5.75
N VAL A 198 -1.40 -2.25 -4.95
CA VAL A 198 -0.56 -1.06 -5.14
C VAL A 198 0.92 -1.42 -5.09
N THR A 199 1.32 -2.28 -4.15
CA THR A 199 2.71 -2.74 -4.03
C THR A 199 3.17 -3.47 -5.28
N TYR A 200 2.38 -4.42 -5.79
CA TYR A 200 2.77 -5.21 -6.96
C TYR A 200 2.60 -4.48 -8.28
N VAL A 201 1.61 -3.60 -8.42
CA VAL A 201 1.47 -2.75 -9.61
C VAL A 201 2.65 -1.80 -9.71
N THR A 202 3.05 -1.16 -8.61
CA THR A 202 4.21 -0.25 -8.62
C THR A 202 5.51 -1.00 -8.89
N PHE A 203 5.78 -2.06 -8.13
CA PHE A 203 6.98 -2.87 -8.30
C PHE A 203 7.07 -3.53 -9.68
N GLY A 204 6.01 -4.26 -10.07
CA GLY A 204 5.96 -5.04 -11.29
C GLY A 204 6.06 -4.17 -12.54
N SER A 205 5.32 -3.05 -12.58
CA SER A 205 5.42 -2.11 -13.71
C SER A 205 6.84 -1.53 -13.81
N GLY A 206 7.48 -1.21 -12.68
CA GLY A 206 8.87 -0.75 -12.65
C GLY A 206 9.84 -1.74 -13.25
N VAL A 207 9.80 -3.01 -12.81
CA VAL A 207 10.65 -4.09 -13.34
C VAL A 207 10.44 -4.28 -14.84
N LEU A 208 9.18 -4.38 -15.28
CA LEU A 208 8.83 -4.58 -16.68
C LEU A 208 9.31 -3.44 -17.57
N LEU A 209 9.18 -2.18 -17.10
CA LEU A 209 9.68 -1.00 -17.82
C LEU A 209 11.21 -0.97 -17.90
N ILE A 210 11.92 -1.35 -16.84
CA ILE A 210 13.39 -1.41 -16.85
C ILE A 210 13.88 -2.46 -17.86
N LEU A 211 13.34 -3.68 -17.78
CA LEU A 211 13.69 -4.78 -18.67
C LEU A 211 13.21 -4.56 -20.11
N GLY A 212 12.20 -3.71 -20.29
CA GLY A 212 11.52 -3.52 -21.57
C GLY A 212 10.75 -4.76 -22.00
N LEU A 213 10.05 -5.41 -21.05
CA LEU A 213 9.19 -6.57 -21.27
C LEU A 213 7.72 -6.16 -21.09
N PHE A 214 6.86 -6.50 -22.04
CA PHE A 214 5.47 -6.05 -22.12
C PHE A 214 5.31 -4.53 -21.88
N THR A 215 6.24 -3.74 -22.43
CA THR A 215 6.43 -2.32 -22.10
C THR A 215 5.15 -1.52 -22.26
N ARG A 216 4.33 -1.82 -23.29
CA ARG A 216 3.05 -1.15 -23.50
C ARG A 216 2.05 -1.42 -22.38
N ILE A 217 1.93 -2.68 -21.97
CA ILE A 217 0.99 -3.09 -20.92
C ILE A 217 1.47 -2.55 -19.57
N ALA A 218 2.77 -2.68 -19.28
CA ALA A 218 3.37 -2.12 -18.07
C ALA A 218 3.18 -0.60 -17.97
N ALA A 219 3.40 0.14 -19.08
CA ALA A 219 3.19 1.58 -19.11
C ALA A 219 1.71 1.96 -18.91
N LEU A 220 0.77 1.25 -19.53
CA LEU A 220 -0.66 1.48 -19.33
C LEU A 220 -1.15 1.11 -17.94
N ALA A 221 -0.62 0.04 -17.33
CA ALA A 221 -0.94 -0.34 -15.96
C ALA A 221 -0.46 0.72 -14.95
N ALA A 222 0.79 1.18 -15.10
CA ALA A 222 1.34 2.28 -14.30
C ALA A 222 0.54 3.59 -14.50
N ALA A 223 0.17 3.91 -15.75
CA ALA A 223 -0.65 5.08 -16.06
C ALA A 223 -2.05 4.99 -15.44
N GLY A 224 -2.70 3.81 -15.53
CA GLY A 224 -4.00 3.57 -14.91
C GLY A 224 -3.95 3.64 -13.39
N PHE A 225 -2.84 3.25 -12.77
CA PHE A 225 -2.61 3.47 -11.35
C PHE A 225 -2.48 4.96 -11.00
N LEU A 226 -1.66 5.72 -11.73
CA LEU A 226 -1.53 7.17 -11.49
C LEU A 226 -2.84 7.91 -11.75
N LEU A 227 -3.63 7.48 -12.73
CA LEU A 227 -4.95 8.04 -12.99
C LEU A 227 -5.88 7.87 -11.78
N GLN A 228 -5.83 6.72 -11.09
CA GLN A 228 -6.57 6.50 -9.85
C GLN A 228 -6.04 7.40 -8.71
N VAL A 229 -4.72 7.58 -8.60
CA VAL A 229 -4.12 8.50 -7.62
C VAL A 229 -4.60 9.94 -7.86
N MET A 230 -4.63 10.37 -9.13
CA MET A 230 -5.14 11.68 -9.54
C MET A 230 -6.65 11.81 -9.31
N ALA A 231 -7.43 10.76 -9.58
CA ALA A 231 -8.87 10.76 -9.34
C ALA A 231 -9.21 10.81 -7.84
N ALA A 232 -8.37 10.24 -6.97
CA ALA A 232 -8.51 10.34 -5.53
C ALA A 232 -8.20 11.74 -5.00
N GLN A 233 -7.41 12.54 -5.72
CA GLN A 233 -7.11 13.94 -5.42
C GLN A 233 -7.55 14.81 -6.60
N PHE A 234 -8.86 14.78 -6.90
CA PHE A 234 -9.37 15.31 -8.15
C PHE A 234 -9.02 16.80 -8.34
N PRO A 235 -8.34 17.19 -9.43
CA PRO A 235 -7.87 18.56 -9.63
C PRO A 235 -8.99 19.60 -9.51
N GLY A 236 -8.71 20.67 -8.78
CA GLY A 236 -9.68 21.75 -8.53
C GLY A 236 -10.70 21.45 -7.42
N SER A 237 -10.67 20.26 -6.81
CA SER A 237 -11.50 19.98 -5.64
C SER A 237 -10.96 20.69 -4.40
N TYR A 238 -11.87 21.11 -3.54
CA TYR A 238 -11.52 21.74 -2.28
C TYR A 238 -10.66 20.80 -1.39
N GLY A 239 -9.52 21.32 -0.93
CA GLY A 239 -8.58 20.58 -0.07
C GLY A 239 -7.84 19.43 -0.75
N ALA A 240 -7.92 19.28 -2.08
CA ALA A 240 -7.16 18.29 -2.83
C ALA A 240 -5.68 18.67 -2.91
N GLU A 241 -4.82 17.67 -2.72
CA GLU A 241 -3.38 17.85 -2.90
C GLU A 241 -3.02 18.00 -4.38
N PRO A 242 -2.02 18.83 -4.73
CA PRO A 242 -1.60 18.98 -6.13
C PRO A 242 -1.04 17.69 -6.71
N VAL A 243 -1.51 17.31 -7.90
CA VAL A 243 -1.13 16.07 -8.60
C VAL A 243 -0.18 16.30 -9.80
N TYR A 244 0.56 17.41 -9.80
CA TYR A 244 1.39 17.83 -10.94
C TYR A 244 2.46 16.80 -11.34
N TYR A 245 3.13 16.21 -10.34
CA TYR A 245 4.16 15.19 -10.61
C TYR A 245 3.54 13.93 -11.23
N GLN A 246 2.40 13.51 -10.69
CA GLN A 246 1.64 12.37 -11.18
C GLN A 246 1.13 12.62 -12.60
N SER A 247 0.69 13.84 -12.93
CA SER A 247 0.20 14.15 -14.28
C SER A 247 1.32 14.16 -15.33
N VAL A 248 2.51 14.65 -14.99
CA VAL A 248 3.69 14.61 -15.87
C VAL A 248 4.09 13.15 -16.11
N GLU A 249 4.20 12.36 -15.05
CA GLU A 249 4.58 10.95 -15.15
C GLU A 249 3.53 10.11 -15.89
N PHE A 250 2.24 10.36 -15.64
CA PHE A 250 1.12 9.77 -16.38
C PHE A 250 1.22 10.04 -17.89
N THR A 251 1.46 11.30 -18.27
CA THR A 251 1.58 11.68 -19.68
C THR A 251 2.80 11.02 -20.33
N ALA A 252 3.92 10.95 -19.60
CA ALA A 252 5.11 10.27 -20.07
C ALA A 252 4.90 8.75 -20.26
N LEU A 253 4.16 8.10 -19.37
CA LEU A 253 3.78 6.69 -19.51
C LEU A 253 2.88 6.46 -20.72
N LEU A 254 1.89 7.33 -20.97
CA LEU A 254 1.07 7.27 -22.18
C LEU A 254 1.91 7.43 -23.46
N LEU A 255 2.88 8.35 -23.44
CA LEU A 255 3.83 8.52 -24.55
C LEU A 255 4.63 7.22 -24.80
N LEU A 256 5.18 6.60 -23.75
CA LEU A 256 5.93 5.34 -23.85
C LEU A 256 5.05 4.20 -24.40
N ALA A 257 3.79 4.13 -23.97
CA ALA A 257 2.82 3.15 -24.46
C ALA A 257 2.49 3.36 -25.94
N ALA A 258 2.20 4.60 -26.34
CA ALA A 258 1.83 4.98 -27.71
C ALA A 258 2.96 4.68 -28.71
N ILE A 259 4.19 5.12 -28.39
CA ILE A 259 5.36 4.85 -29.24
C ILE A 259 5.68 3.35 -29.23
N GLY A 260 5.43 2.64 -28.13
CA GLY A 260 5.83 1.25 -27.95
C GLY A 260 7.33 1.14 -27.70
N ALA A 261 7.80 1.86 -26.68
CA ALA A 261 9.22 2.00 -26.35
C ALA A 261 10.00 0.68 -26.21
N GLY A 262 9.33 -0.43 -25.89
CA GLY A 262 9.93 -1.77 -25.83
C GLY A 262 10.56 -2.25 -27.13
N LYS A 263 10.13 -1.71 -28.28
CA LYS A 263 10.64 -2.09 -29.60
C LYS A 263 12.03 -1.53 -29.94
N PHE A 264 12.55 -0.57 -29.17
CA PHE A 264 13.83 0.07 -29.51
C PHE A 264 15.03 -0.51 -28.76
N ALA A 265 14.85 -0.94 -27.51
CA ALA A 265 15.88 -1.60 -26.71
C ALA A 265 15.25 -2.28 -25.48
N GLY A 266 15.00 -3.59 -25.52
CA GLY A 266 14.37 -4.32 -24.43
C GLY A 266 14.05 -5.77 -24.81
N LEU A 267 13.56 -6.55 -23.85
CA LEU A 267 13.16 -7.94 -24.10
C LEU A 267 12.05 -8.05 -25.16
N ASP A 268 11.15 -7.05 -25.25
CA ASP A 268 10.12 -6.97 -26.31
C ASP A 268 10.73 -6.94 -27.72
N PHE A 269 11.87 -6.27 -27.90
CA PHE A 269 12.59 -6.24 -29.17
C PHE A 269 13.16 -7.62 -29.51
N ILE A 270 13.75 -8.31 -28.53
CA ILE A 270 14.33 -9.65 -28.71
C ILE A 270 13.23 -10.66 -29.05
N LEU A 271 12.12 -10.68 -28.29
CA LEU A 271 10.99 -11.56 -28.54
C LEU A 271 10.37 -11.30 -29.92
N GLY A 272 10.22 -10.03 -30.30
CA GLY A 272 9.75 -9.65 -31.63
C GLY A 272 10.69 -10.11 -32.75
N ALA A 273 12.01 -10.02 -32.54
CA ALA A 273 13.01 -10.49 -33.51
C ALA A 273 13.00 -12.03 -33.64
N MET A 274 12.89 -12.74 -32.52
CA MET A 274 12.77 -14.20 -32.50
C MET A 274 11.49 -14.69 -33.20
N CYS A 275 10.34 -14.08 -32.89
CA CYS A 275 9.07 -14.44 -33.53
C CYS A 275 9.07 -14.20 -35.04
N ARG A 276 9.68 -13.09 -35.51
CA ARG A 276 9.83 -12.84 -36.96
C ARG A 276 10.72 -13.88 -37.63
N ARG A 277 11.77 -14.35 -36.96
CA ARG A 277 12.68 -15.38 -37.49
C ARG A 277 12.02 -16.76 -37.57
N CYS A 278 11.19 -17.12 -36.58
CA CYS A 278 10.41 -18.36 -36.60
C CYS A 278 9.29 -18.35 -37.66
N CYS A 279 8.54 -17.25 -37.79
CA CYS A 279 7.46 -17.17 -38.79
C CYS A 279 7.97 -17.00 -40.23
N ALA A 280 9.13 -16.35 -40.44
CA ALA A 280 9.73 -16.24 -41.78
C ALA A 280 10.26 -17.58 -42.32
N GLN A 281 10.59 -18.54 -41.44
CA GLN A 281 10.98 -19.89 -41.85
C GLN A 281 9.79 -20.79 -42.24
N ALA A 282 8.58 -20.47 -41.83
CA ALA A 282 7.39 -21.26 -42.15
C ALA A 282 6.83 -21.01 -43.57
N THR A 283 7.36 -20.01 -44.29
CA THR A 283 6.89 -19.61 -45.63
C THR A 283 7.88 -19.88 -46.76
N SER A 284 8.90 -20.74 -46.59
CA SER A 284 9.68 -21.19 -47.75
C SER A 284 8.81 -22.08 -48.64
N PRO A 285 8.54 -21.72 -49.90
CA PRO A 285 7.91 -22.63 -50.84
C PRO A 285 8.86 -23.82 -51.05
N ASN A 286 8.31 -25.04 -51.09
CA ASN A 286 9.00 -26.16 -51.72
C ASN A 286 9.22 -25.79 -53.19
N GLU A 287 10.41 -25.32 -53.54
CA GLU A 287 10.87 -25.33 -54.93
C GLU A 287 11.22 -26.78 -55.27
N GLY A 288 10.20 -27.51 -55.72
CA GLY A 288 10.34 -28.74 -56.49
C GLY A 288 9.67 -28.51 -57.84
N GLU A 289 10.49 -28.23 -58.85
CA GLU A 289 10.45 -28.76 -60.22
C GLU A 289 11.65 -28.23 -61.02
#